data_AF-A0A0F8YT40-F1
#
_entry.id   AF-A0A0F8YT40-F1
#
_cell.length_a   1.000
_cell.length_b   1.000
_cell.length_c   1.000
_cell.angle_alpha   90.00
_cell.angle_beta   90.00
_cell.angle_gamma   90.00
#
_symmetry.space_group_name_H-M   'P 1'
#
loop_
_entity.id
_entity.type
_entity.pdbx_description
1 polymer ?
#
loop_
_entity_poly.entity_id
_entity_poly.type
_entity_poly.pdbx_seq_one_letter_code
_entity_poly.pdbx_strand_id
1 'polypeptide(L)'
;MTDNDERKCSIIGCNNKHFGNGWCEKHYKRHYRTKSTILKTSEERFNEKWIPVTETGCWLWMAHKNPNGYGTLRVDSVDFPAHRYSWMLHKGRIPEGLCVLHKCDTPLCVNPEHLWLGTKKDNTHDAIKKGRMHWQKGI
;
A
#
# COMPACT_ATOMS: atom_id res chain seq x y z
N MET A 1 37.43 -2.03 30.47
CA MET A 1 36.53 -2.52 29.42
C MET A 1 35.13 -2.09 29.83
N THR A 2 34.63 -0.98 29.31
CA THR A 2 33.28 -0.51 29.69
C THR A 2 32.27 -1.35 28.93
N ASP A 3 31.62 -2.28 29.63
CA ASP A 3 30.37 -2.91 29.17
C ASP A 3 29.35 -1.78 28.96
N ASN A 4 29.29 -1.29 27.73
CA ASN A 4 28.27 -0.36 27.30
C ASN A 4 27.02 -1.21 27.06
N ASP A 5 26.33 -1.55 28.15
CA ASP A 5 25.08 -2.30 28.13
C ASP A 5 24.10 -1.55 27.23
N GLU A 6 23.94 -2.04 26.00
CA GLU A 6 23.11 -1.44 24.98
C GLU A 6 21.65 -1.61 25.38
N ARG A 7 21.16 -0.72 26.26
CA ARG A 7 19.78 -0.68 26.70
C ARG A 7 18.86 -0.87 25.50
N LYS A 8 18.00 -1.88 25.56
CA LYS A 8 17.05 -2.21 24.48
C LYS A 8 15.70 -1.55 24.69
N CYS A 9 14.89 -1.54 23.63
CA CYS A 9 13.51 -1.10 23.69
C CYS A 9 12.68 -1.93 24.70
N SER A 10 11.80 -1.28 25.46
CA SER A 10 10.89 -1.94 26.41
C SER A 10 9.65 -2.59 25.77
N ILE A 11 9.48 -2.47 24.44
CA ILE A 11 8.37 -3.09 23.74
C ILE A 11 8.69 -4.56 23.53
N ILE A 12 7.81 -5.43 24.02
CA ILE A 12 7.93 -6.89 23.88
C ILE A 12 8.11 -7.24 22.39
N GLY A 13 9.13 -8.04 22.08
CA GLY A 13 9.46 -8.44 20.71
C GLY A 13 10.31 -7.43 19.92
N CYS A 14 10.69 -6.28 20.51
CA CYS A 14 11.56 -5.31 19.86
C CYS A 14 12.98 -5.35 20.40
N ASN A 15 13.94 -5.71 19.55
CA ASN A 15 15.37 -5.77 19.91
C ASN A 15 16.16 -4.51 19.52
N ASN A 16 15.48 -3.45 19.08
CA ASN A 16 16.15 -2.21 18.67
C ASN A 16 16.75 -1.47 19.88
N LYS A 17 17.84 -0.75 19.64
CA LYS A 17 18.50 0.10 20.61
C LYS A 17 17.55 1.15 21.20
N HIS A 18 17.61 1.33 22.52
CA HIS A 18 16.90 2.37 23.23
C HIS A 18 17.28 3.77 22.72
N PHE A 19 16.29 4.64 22.61
CA PHE A 19 16.45 6.05 22.24
C PHE A 19 15.99 6.98 23.37
N GLY A 20 14.76 6.82 23.87
CA GLY A 20 14.20 7.66 24.93
C GLY A 20 12.87 7.13 25.45
N ASN A 21 12.49 7.50 26.68
CA ASN A 21 11.27 7.01 27.37
C ASN A 21 11.15 5.47 27.40
N GLY A 22 12.27 4.76 27.45
CA GLY A 22 12.28 3.28 27.41
C GLY A 22 12.07 2.69 26.00
N TRP A 23 11.88 3.51 24.97
CA TRP A 23 11.57 3.06 23.62
C TRP A 23 12.72 3.29 22.64
N CYS A 24 12.80 2.46 21.60
CA CYS A 24 13.64 2.73 20.45
C CYS A 24 13.11 3.93 19.66
N GLU A 25 13.94 4.50 18.78
CA GLU A 25 13.61 5.71 18.02
C GLU A 25 12.31 5.57 17.23
N LYS A 26 12.06 4.40 16.62
CA LYS A 26 10.84 4.12 15.85
C LYS A 26 9.58 4.16 16.73
N HIS A 27 9.62 3.54 17.90
CA HIS A 27 8.52 3.52 18.86
C HIS A 27 8.29 4.90 19.49
N TYR A 28 9.37 5.58 19.86
CA TYR A 28 9.33 6.94 20.39
C TYR A 28 8.63 7.88 19.40
N LYS A 29 9.12 7.98 18.15
CA LYS A 29 8.54 8.84 17.11
C LYS A 29 7.07 8.50 16.84
N ARG A 30 6.71 7.21 16.84
CA ARG A 30 5.32 6.77 16.61
C ARG A 30 4.38 7.21 17.73
N HIS A 31 4.79 7.05 18.99
CA HIS A 31 3.99 7.44 20.14
C HIS A 31 3.68 8.93 20.11
N TYR A 32 4.65 9.79 19.80
CA TYR A 32 4.39 11.23 19.71
C TYR A 32 3.51 11.61 18.51
N ARG A 33 3.60 10.89 17.39
CA ARG A 33 2.77 11.15 16.19
C ARG A 33 1.34 10.64 16.31
N THR A 34 1.11 9.51 16.99
CA THR A 34 -0.16 8.75 16.92
C THR A 34 -0.68 8.28 18.26
N LYS A 35 0.02 8.58 19.37
CA LYS A 35 -0.26 8.08 20.72
C LYS A 35 -0.23 6.54 20.85
N SER A 36 0.36 5.86 19.86
CA SER A 36 0.50 4.40 19.84
C SER A 36 1.96 4.00 19.67
N THR A 37 2.39 2.99 20.41
CA THR A 37 3.70 2.32 20.26
C THR A 37 3.63 1.11 19.32
N ILE A 38 2.47 0.73 18.80
CA ILE A 38 2.30 -0.47 17.98
C ILE A 38 2.86 -0.23 16.57
N LEU A 39 4.05 -0.74 16.25
CA LEU A 39 4.55 -0.73 14.88
C LEU A 39 3.86 -1.82 14.06
N LYS A 40 2.99 -1.39 13.14
CA LYS A 40 2.35 -2.27 12.16
C LYS A 40 3.20 -2.44 10.91
N THR A 41 3.23 -3.63 10.35
CA THR A 41 3.83 -3.93 9.05
C THR A 41 3.06 -3.20 7.93
N SER A 42 3.60 -3.22 6.71
CA SER A 42 2.88 -2.71 5.55
C SER A 42 1.64 -3.55 5.22
N GLU A 43 1.69 -4.86 5.48
CA GLU A 43 0.58 -5.79 5.27
C GLU A 43 -0.57 -5.53 6.24
N GLU A 44 -0.29 -5.42 7.54
CA GLU A 44 -1.32 -5.09 8.53
C GLU A 44 -2.00 -3.75 8.21
N ARG A 45 -1.19 -2.74 7.86
CA ARG A 45 -1.74 -1.44 7.44
C ARG A 45 -2.54 -1.52 6.14
N PHE A 46 -2.23 -2.44 5.24
CA PHE A 46 -2.99 -2.66 4.02
C PHE A 46 -4.35 -3.30 4.34
N ASN A 47 -4.37 -4.35 5.16
CA ASN A 47 -5.57 -5.10 5.53
C ASN A 47 -6.57 -4.28 6.34
N GLU A 48 -6.13 -3.24 7.05
CA GLU A 48 -7.01 -2.32 7.79
C GLU A 48 -7.66 -1.23 6.94
N LYS A 49 -7.30 -1.13 5.65
CA LYS A 49 -7.61 0.04 4.81
C LYS A 49 -8.55 -0.24 3.66
N TRP A 50 -9.20 -1.39 3.63
CA TRP A 50 -10.23 -1.68 2.63
C TRP A 50 -11.47 -2.30 3.27
N ILE A 51 -12.60 -2.15 2.59
CA ILE A 51 -13.87 -2.79 2.94
C ILE A 51 -14.33 -3.70 1.79
N PRO A 52 -14.93 -4.88 2.07
CA PRO A 52 -15.53 -5.71 1.04
C PRO A 52 -16.85 -5.09 0.57
N VAL A 53 -17.12 -5.20 -0.74
CA VAL A 53 -18.42 -4.84 -1.35
C VAL A 53 -18.98 -6.10 -1.98
N THR A 54 -20.07 -6.60 -1.42
CA THR A 54 -20.67 -7.90 -1.75
C THR A 54 -21.19 -7.97 -3.18
N GLU A 55 -21.80 -6.91 -3.69
CA GLU A 55 -22.50 -6.88 -4.98
C GLU A 55 -21.51 -6.93 -6.15
N THR A 56 -20.35 -6.30 -5.98
CA THR A 56 -19.32 -6.23 -7.01
C THR A 56 -18.20 -7.23 -6.79
N GLY A 57 -18.03 -7.75 -5.57
CA GLY A 57 -16.84 -8.49 -5.13
C GLY A 57 -15.61 -7.59 -4.90
N CYS A 58 -15.70 -6.28 -5.06
CA CYS A 58 -14.56 -5.38 -4.89
C CYS A 58 -14.12 -5.29 -3.42
N TRP A 59 -12.83 -5.06 -3.22
CA TRP A 59 -12.30 -4.60 -1.93
C TRP A 59 -11.96 -3.12 -2.11
N LEU A 60 -12.78 -2.21 -1.57
CA LEU A 60 -12.61 -0.77 -1.80
C LEU A 60 -11.63 -0.17 -0.81
N TRP A 61 -10.60 0.49 -1.34
CA TRP A 61 -9.61 1.24 -0.57
C TRP A 61 -10.23 2.49 0.09
N MET A 62 -10.04 2.60 1.41
CA MET A 62 -10.64 3.63 2.26
C MET A 62 -9.65 4.68 2.75
N ALA A 63 -8.37 4.55 2.41
CA ALA A 63 -7.34 5.51 2.80
C ALA A 63 -6.98 6.48 1.66
N HIS A 64 -5.79 7.08 1.76
CA HIS A 64 -5.32 8.12 0.84
C HIS A 64 -5.37 7.69 -0.64
N LYS A 65 -5.76 8.63 -1.49
CA LYS A 65 -5.86 8.48 -2.94
C LYS A 65 -4.93 9.51 -3.60
N ASN A 66 -4.29 9.15 -4.70
CA ASN A 66 -3.52 10.11 -5.48
C ASN A 66 -4.45 11.01 -6.32
N PRO A 67 -3.94 12.10 -6.95
CA PRO A 67 -4.74 12.98 -7.79
C PRO A 67 -5.44 12.28 -8.97
N ASN A 68 -4.93 11.13 -9.40
CA ASN A 68 -5.50 10.31 -10.47
C ASN A 68 -6.60 9.35 -9.97
N GLY A 69 -7.00 9.43 -8.69
CA GLY A 69 -8.08 8.64 -8.10
C GLY A 69 -7.68 7.24 -7.61
N TYR A 70 -6.42 6.84 -7.71
CA TYR A 70 -5.95 5.52 -7.25
C TYR A 70 -5.60 5.52 -5.78
N GLY A 71 -5.96 4.44 -5.08
CA GLY A 71 -5.57 4.21 -3.69
C GLY A 71 -4.04 4.10 -3.53
N THR A 72 -3.51 4.62 -2.42
CA THR A 72 -2.08 4.62 -2.11
C THR A 72 -1.80 4.17 -0.68
N LEU A 73 -0.70 3.43 -0.50
CA LEU A 73 -0.17 2.95 0.76
C LEU A 73 1.30 3.32 0.86
N ARG A 74 1.72 3.95 1.97
CA ARG A 74 3.14 4.21 2.21
C ARG A 74 3.86 2.93 2.63
N VAL A 75 4.81 2.42 1.86
CA VAL A 75 5.64 1.23 2.11
C VAL A 75 7.10 1.67 2.17
N ASP A 76 7.82 1.35 3.25
CA ASP A 76 9.22 1.77 3.45
C ASP A 76 9.49 3.25 3.17
N SER A 77 8.55 4.11 3.61
CA SER A 77 8.55 5.57 3.44
C SER A 77 8.26 6.08 2.02
N VAL A 78 7.96 5.20 1.07
CA VAL A 78 7.56 5.54 -0.31
C VAL A 78 6.06 5.32 -0.50
N ASP A 79 5.38 6.24 -1.19
CA ASP A 79 3.99 6.05 -1.55
C ASP A 79 3.88 5.04 -2.71
N PHE A 80 3.15 3.96 -2.44
CA PHE A 80 2.99 2.84 -3.36
C PHE A 80 1.52 2.65 -3.75
N PRO A 81 1.18 2.39 -5.03
CA PRO A 81 -0.20 2.14 -5.43
C PRO A 81 -0.79 0.91 -4.70
N ALA A 82 -1.93 1.08 -4.05
CA ALA A 82 -2.51 0.06 -3.18
C ALA A 82 -2.89 -1.22 -3.94
N HIS A 83 -3.39 -1.11 -5.17
CA HIS A 83 -3.70 -2.28 -6.01
C HIS A 83 -2.43 -3.05 -6.42
N ARG A 84 -1.30 -2.37 -6.67
CA ARG A 84 -0.02 -3.05 -6.93
C ARG A 84 0.50 -3.75 -5.69
N TYR A 85 0.35 -3.12 -4.52
CA TYR A 85 0.70 -3.75 -3.25
C TYR A 85 -0.12 -5.03 -3.03
N SER A 86 -1.44 -4.98 -3.27
CA SER A 86 -2.32 -6.15 -3.22
C SER A 86 -1.83 -7.28 -4.11
N TRP A 87 -1.49 -6.97 -5.37
CA TRP A 87 -0.91 -7.96 -6.28
C TRP A 87 0.35 -8.59 -5.69
N MET A 88 1.29 -7.77 -5.21
CA MET A 88 2.54 -8.29 -4.65
C MET A 88 2.34 -9.17 -3.42
N LEU A 89 1.41 -8.78 -2.56
CA LEU A 89 1.07 -9.50 -1.35
C LEU A 89 0.43 -10.87 -1.64
N HIS A 90 -0.50 -10.94 -2.60
CA HIS A 90 -1.31 -12.14 -2.83
C HIS A 90 -0.84 -13.01 -4.01
N LYS A 91 -0.18 -12.41 -5.00
CA LYS A 91 0.19 -13.05 -6.29
C LYS A 91 1.69 -12.99 -6.58
N GLY A 92 2.45 -12.26 -5.77
CA GLY A 92 3.91 -12.18 -5.86
C GLY A 92 4.41 -11.11 -6.83
N ARG A 93 5.67 -11.25 -7.28
CA ARG A 93 6.38 -10.20 -8.02
C ARG A 93 5.62 -9.71 -9.25
N ILE A 94 5.72 -8.41 -9.53
CA ILE A 94 5.29 -7.82 -10.80
C ILE A 94 6.50 -7.88 -11.74
N PRO A 95 6.47 -8.66 -12.83
CA PRO A 95 7.56 -8.72 -13.80
C PRO A 95 7.84 -7.35 -14.42
N GLU A 96 9.09 -7.13 -14.85
CA GLU A 96 9.48 -5.90 -15.54
C GLU A 96 8.64 -5.68 -16.80
N GLY A 97 8.31 -4.42 -17.10
CA GLY A 97 7.48 -4.05 -18.25
C GLY A 97 5.98 -4.28 -18.08
N LEU A 98 5.54 -4.99 -17.02
CA LEU A 98 4.13 -5.24 -16.75
C LEU A 98 3.54 -4.26 -15.74
N CYS A 99 2.23 -4.06 -15.89
CA CYS A 99 1.37 -3.21 -15.07
C CYS A 99 0.26 -4.07 -14.46
N VAL A 100 -0.19 -3.68 -13.26
CA VAL A 100 -1.34 -4.32 -12.61
C VAL A 100 -2.58 -3.55 -13.01
N LEU A 101 -3.51 -4.22 -13.68
CA LEU A 101 -4.69 -3.63 -14.30
C LEU A 101 -5.97 -4.18 -13.64
N HIS A 102 -7.04 -3.38 -13.64
CA HIS A 102 -8.33 -3.76 -13.07
C HIS A 102 -9.24 -4.44 -14.10
N LYS A 103 -9.94 -5.48 -13.66
CA LYS A 103 -11.07 -6.09 -14.41
C LYS A 103 -12.38 -5.31 -14.19
N CYS A 104 -12.57 -4.75 -13.00
CA CYS A 104 -13.83 -4.18 -12.51
C CYS A 104 -13.95 -2.65 -12.68
N ASP A 105 -13.02 -2.01 -13.40
CA ASP A 105 -13.01 -0.56 -13.69
C ASP A 105 -13.14 0.38 -12.49
N THR A 106 -12.78 -0.11 -11.31
CA THR A 106 -12.89 0.63 -10.05
C THR A 106 -11.47 0.96 -9.55
N PRO A 107 -10.97 2.21 -9.69
CA PRO A 107 -9.59 2.56 -9.36
C PRO A 107 -9.19 2.31 -7.89
N LEU A 108 -10.18 2.28 -7.00
CA LEU A 108 -10.01 1.99 -5.57
C LEU A 108 -10.12 0.51 -5.22
N CYS A 109 -10.44 -0.36 -6.17
CA CYS A 109 -10.48 -1.79 -5.91
C CYS A 109 -9.06 -2.33 -5.71
N VAL A 110 -8.87 -3.07 -4.62
CA VAL A 110 -7.63 -3.77 -4.28
C VAL A 110 -7.84 -5.28 -4.17
N ASN A 111 -8.97 -5.83 -4.61
CA ASN A 111 -9.18 -7.28 -4.61
C ASN A 111 -8.23 -7.92 -5.62
N PRO A 112 -7.30 -8.82 -5.21
CA PRO A 112 -6.34 -9.44 -6.11
C PRO A 112 -7.00 -10.23 -7.25
N GLU A 113 -8.22 -10.75 -7.07
CA GLU A 113 -8.96 -11.48 -8.11
C GLU A 113 -9.53 -10.56 -9.21
N HIS A 114 -9.68 -9.28 -8.89
CA HIS A 114 -10.06 -8.24 -9.83
C HIS A 114 -8.84 -7.59 -10.51
N LEU A 115 -7.64 -8.09 -10.22
CA LEU A 115 -6.39 -7.59 -10.80
C LEU A 115 -5.78 -8.62 -11.77
N TRP A 116 -5.04 -8.12 -12.75
CA TRP A 116 -4.28 -8.93 -13.71
C TRP A 116 -3.04 -8.19 -14.18
N LEU A 117 -2.05 -8.91 -14.72
CA LEU A 117 -0.85 -8.32 -15.31
C LEU A 117 -1.02 -8.12 -16.81
N GLY A 118 -0.81 -6.89 -17.26
CA GLY A 118 -0.82 -6.53 -18.67
C GLY A 118 0.30 -5.56 -19.00
N THR A 119 0.58 -5.41 -20.29
CA THR A 119 1.50 -4.38 -20.79
C THR A 119 0.83 -3.00 -20.80
N LYS A 120 1.62 -1.96 -21.04
CA LYS A 120 1.07 -0.61 -21.29
C LYS A 120 0.13 -0.59 -22.50
N LYS A 121 0.41 -1.38 -23.54
CA LYS A 121 -0.45 -1.52 -24.72
C LYS A 121 -1.79 -2.12 -24.33
N ASP A 122 -1.78 -3.13 -23.47
CA ASP A 122 -3.01 -3.75 -22.97
C ASP A 122 -3.86 -2.77 -22.17
N ASN A 123 -3.23 -1.95 -21.32
CA ASN A 123 -3.94 -0.89 -20.58
C ASN A 123 -4.60 0.13 -21.51
N THR A 124 -3.88 0.59 -22.54
CA THR A 124 -4.44 1.52 -23.54
C THR A 124 -5.58 0.88 -24.32
N HIS A 125 -5.42 -0.38 -24.74
CA HIS A 125 -6.47 -1.12 -25.45
C HIS A 125 -7.72 -1.31 -24.58
N ASP A 126 -7.54 -1.66 -23.31
CA ASP A 126 -8.63 -1.77 -22.33
C ASP A 126 -9.37 -0.44 -22.13
N ALA A 127 -8.61 0.66 -22.00
CA ALA A 127 -9.18 2.00 -21.90
C ALA A 127 -9.97 2.40 -23.17
N ILE A 128 -9.47 2.08 -24.37
CA ILE A 128 -10.18 2.32 -25.63
C ILE A 128 -11.46 1.49 -25.70
N LYS A 129 -11.37 0.18 -25.43
CA LYS A 129 -12.51 -0.74 -25.48
C LYS A 129 -13.63 -0.32 -24.53
N LYS A 130 -13.28 0.30 -23.40
CA LYS A 130 -14.22 0.78 -22.38
C LYS A 130 -14.61 2.25 -22.56
N GLY A 131 -14.21 2.89 -23.66
CA GLY A 131 -14.56 4.28 -23.94
C GLY A 131 -13.97 5.30 -22.97
N ARG A 132 -12.88 4.96 -22.25
CA ARG A 132 -12.23 5.81 -21.24
C ARG A 132 -11.15 6.73 -21.83
N MET A 133 -11.00 6.78 -23.15
CA MET A 133 -10.08 7.70 -23.82
C MET A 133 -10.78 9.03 -24.08
N HIS A 134 -10.37 10.08 -23.37
CA HIS A 134 -10.73 11.45 -23.73
C HIS A 134 -9.79 11.93 -24.84
N TRP A 135 -10.32 12.02 -26.06
CA TRP A 135 -9.65 12.74 -27.14
C TRP A 135 -9.79 14.24 -26.88
N GLN A 136 -8.69 14.93 -26.60
CA GLN A 136 -8.70 16.39 -26.70
C GLN A 136 -8.93 16.76 -28.17
N LYS A 137 -10.05 17.42 -28.47
CA LYS A 137 -10.20 18.13 -29.74
C LYS A 137 -9.13 19.21 -29.77
N GLY A 138 -8.14 19.07 -30.63
CA GLY A 138 -7.24 20.17 -30.96
C GLY A 138 -8.07 21.34 -31.49
N ILE A 139 -7.85 22.51 -30.91
CA ILE A 139 -8.27 23.81 -31.47
C ILE A 139 -7.15 24.26 -32.41
#